data_AF-A0A1I4HD50-F1
#
_entry.id   AF-A0A1I4HD50-F1
#
_cell.length_a   1.000
_cell.length_b   1.000
_cell.length_c   1.000
_cell.angle_alpha   90.00
_cell.angle_beta   90.00
_cell.angle_gamma   90.00
#
_symmetry.space_group_name_H-M   'P 1'
#
loop_
_entity.id
_entity.type
_entity.pdbx_description
1 polymer ?
#
loop_
_entity_poly.entity_id
_entity_poly.type
_entity_poly.pdbx_seq_one_letter_code
_entity_poly.pdbx_strand_id
1 'polypeptide(L)' 'MDYEKFFNDIKNWILECNSQAVKLGFRNEQFWNWAVMSLGELSTKYNNQPLVMAQTNMLLDWLDDTWEEIKHGS' A
#
# COMPACT_ATOMS: atom_id res chain seq x y z
N MET A 1 7.58 3.83 -19.26
CA MET A 1 7.46 3.00 -18.05
C MET A 1 7.28 1.56 -18.49
N ASP A 2 7.90 0.61 -17.80
CA ASP A 2 7.62 -0.82 -17.99
C ASP A 2 6.39 -1.18 -17.16
N TYR A 3 5.25 -1.36 -17.82
CA TYR A 3 3.97 -1.60 -17.16
C TYR A 3 3.85 -2.99 -16.57
N GLU A 4 4.44 -4.01 -17.21
CA GLU A 4 4.44 -5.38 -16.68
C GLU A 4 5.22 -5.44 -15.37
N LYS A 5 6.40 -4.81 -15.34
CA LYS A 5 7.19 -4.70 -14.11
C LYS A 5 6.43 -3.93 -13.02
N PHE A 6 5.82 -2.80 -13.37
CA PHE A 6 5.02 -2.00 -12.45
C PHE A 6 3.89 -2.79 -11.79
N PHE A 7 3.05 -3.45 -12.58
CA PHE A 7 1.93 -4.22 -12.00
C PHE A 7 2.41 -5.46 -11.24
N ASN A 8 3.55 -6.04 -11.60
CA ASN A 8 4.19 -7.08 -10.79
C ASN A 8 4.66 -6.55 -9.43
N ASP A 9 5.24 -5.34 -9.38
CA ASP A 9 5.64 -4.71 -8.12
C ASP A 9 4.43 -4.36 -7.25
N ILE A 10 3.33 -3.91 -7.84
CA ILE A 10 2.05 -3.69 -7.12
C ILE A 10 1.54 -4.99 -6.51
N LYS A 11 1.47 -6.06 -7.30
CA LYS A 11 1.08 -7.40 -6.82
C LYS A 11 1.96 -7.84 -5.64
N ASN A 12 3.27 -7.68 -5.77
CA ASN A 12 4.22 -8.06 -4.73
C ASN A 12 4.03 -7.21 -3.46
N TRP A 13 3.78 -5.90 -3.60
CA TRP A 13 3.49 -5.02 -2.47
C TRP A 13 2.23 -5.45 -1.71
N ILE A 14 1.15 -5.84 -2.40
CA ILE A 14 -0.08 -6.34 -1.76
C ILE A 14 0.20 -7.59 -0.92
N LEU A 15 1.00 -8.52 -1.44
CA LEU A 15 1.38 -9.74 -0.71
C LEU A 15 2.21 -9.41 0.54
N GLU A 16 3.16 -8.48 0.43
CA GLU A 16 3.95 -8.01 1.55
C GLU A 16 3.10 -7.25 2.57
N CYS A 17 2.17 -6.42 2.12
CA CYS A 17 1.23 -5.68 2.96
C CYS A 17 0.45 -6.60 3.89
N ASN A 18 -0.07 -7.73 3.36
CA ASN A 18 -0.74 -8.74 4.17
C ASN A 18 0.16 -9.34 5.24
N SER A 19 1.43 -9.63 4.89
CA SER A 19 2.43 -10.13 5.84
C SER A 19 2.73 -9.11 6.94
N GLN A 20 2.89 -7.83 6.57
CA GLN A 20 3.19 -6.75 7.51
C GLN A 20 2.01 -6.39 8.40
N ALA A 21 0.77 -6.48 7.90
CA ALA A 21 -0.43 -6.29 8.70
C ALA A 21 -0.51 -7.29 9.86
N VAL A 22 -0.08 -8.53 9.65
CA VAL A 22 0.03 -9.55 10.70
C VAL A 22 1.21 -9.26 11.63
N LYS A 23 2.38 -8.96 11.05
CA LYS A 23 3.64 -8.80 11.79
C LYS A 23 3.68 -7.55 12.68
N LEU A 24 3.31 -6.40 12.14
CA LEU A 24 3.35 -5.10 12.80
C LEU A 24 2.05 -4.81 13.55
N GLY A 25 0.98 -5.52 13.22
CA GLY A 25 -0.37 -5.29 13.70
C GLY A 25 -1.05 -4.18 12.90
N PHE A 26 -2.07 -4.53 12.13
CA PHE A 26 -2.81 -3.62 11.25
C PHE A 26 -3.32 -2.34 11.97
N ARG A 27 -3.68 -2.46 13.25
CA ARG A 27 -4.18 -1.34 14.06
C ARG A 27 -3.08 -0.43 14.62
N ASN A 28 -1.82 -0.82 14.47
CA ASN A 28 -0.68 -0.15 15.09
C ASN A 28 -0.08 0.86 14.13
N GLU A 29 0.38 1.99 14.67
CA GLU A 29 1.06 3.05 13.90
C GLU A 29 2.25 2.52 13.08
N GLN A 30 2.94 1.49 13.58
CA GLN A 30 4.07 0.86 12.88
C GLN A 30 3.69 0.31 11.50
N PHE A 31 2.49 -0.29 11.38
CA PHE A 31 1.99 -0.78 10.10
C PHE A 31 1.72 0.38 9.14
N TRP A 32 1.04 1.43 9.61
CA TRP A 32 0.69 2.60 8.79
C TRP A 32 1.92 3.39 8.33
N ASN A 33 2.89 3.58 9.22
CA ASN A 33 4.18 4.17 8.85
C ASN A 33 4.88 3.32 7.78
N TRP A 34 4.87 1.99 7.89
CA TRP A 34 5.42 1.11 6.86
C TRP A 34 4.66 1.23 5.54
N ALA A 35 3.32 1.25 5.56
CA ALA A 35 2.49 1.33 4.37
C ALA A 35 2.75 2.64 3.59
N VAL A 36 2.72 3.79 4.28
CA VAL A 36 2.98 5.10 3.65
C VAL A 36 4.40 5.18 3.09
N MET A 37 5.41 4.75 3.85
CA MET A 37 6.80 4.80 3.40
C MET A 37 7.05 3.91 2.19
N SER A 38 6.57 2.65 2.22
CA SER A 38 6.79 1.70 1.13
C SER A 38 6.04 2.08 -0.15
N LEU A 39 4.84 2.67 -0.05
CA LEU A 39 4.13 3.23 -1.20
C LEU A 39 4.85 4.46 -1.78
N GLY A 40 5.42 5.33 -0.92
CA GLY A 40 6.25 6.45 -1.35
C GLY A 40 7.53 6.00 -2.10
N GLU A 41 8.18 4.94 -1.61
CA GLU A 41 9.31 4.31 -2.29
C GLU A 41 8.91 3.73 -3.64
N LEU A 42 7.75 3.06 -3.72
CA LEU A 42 7.21 2.53 -4.97
C LEU A 42 6.92 3.63 -5.99
N SER A 43 6.31 4.75 -5.57
CA SER A 43 6.12 5.91 -6.45
C SER A 43 7.46 6.48 -6.96
N THR A 44 8.42 6.65 -6.06
CA THR A 44 9.75 7.20 -6.38
C THR A 44 10.52 6.31 -7.35
N LYS A 45 10.43 4.98 -7.21
CA LYS A 45 11.04 3.99 -8.12
C LYS A 45 10.62 4.19 -9.57
N TYR A 46 9.41 4.69 -9.80
CA TYR A 46 8.89 5.01 -11.13
C TYR A 46 8.90 6.50 -11.45
N ASN A 47 9.75 7.28 -10.79
CA ASN A 47 9.90 8.72 -11.01
C ASN A 47 8.57 9.49 -10.85
N ASN A 48 7.75 9.10 -9.87
CA ASN A 48 6.47 9.73 -9.55
C ASN A 48 5.56 9.88 -10.78
N GLN A 49 5.56 8.86 -11.65
CA GLN A 49 4.67 8.83 -12.81
C GLN A 49 3.20 8.94 -12.34
N PRO A 50 2.35 9.74 -13.01
CA PRO A 50 0.99 9.99 -12.55
C PRO A 50 0.15 8.74 -12.30
N LEU A 51 0.26 7.72 -13.15
CA LEU A 51 -0.42 6.44 -12.97
C LEU A 51 0.05 5.70 -11.70
N VAL A 52 1.34 5.76 -11.40
CA VAL A 52 1.91 5.11 -10.22
C VAL A 52 1.44 5.81 -8.96
N MET A 53 1.47 7.14 -8.92
CA MET A 53 0.94 7.92 -7.80
C MET A 53 -0.56 7.66 -7.58
N ALA A 54 -1.35 7.61 -8.65
CA ALA A 54 -2.76 7.26 -8.56
C ALA A 54 -2.96 5.86 -7.98
N GLN A 55 -2.15 4.89 -8.42
CA GLN A 55 -2.23 3.52 -7.92
C GLN A 55 -1.80 3.41 -6.45
N THR A 56 -0.76 4.13 -6.01
CA THR A 56 -0.33 4.11 -4.61
C THR A 56 -1.34 4.77 -3.69
N ASN A 57 -1.98 5.86 -4.13
CA ASN A 57 -3.07 6.49 -3.38
C ASN A 57 -4.27 5.55 -3.27
N MET A 58 -4.68 4.92 -4.36
CA MET A 58 -5.77 3.93 -4.35
C MET A 58 -5.52 2.77 -3.37
N LEU A 59 -4.27 2.32 -3.24
CA LEU A 59 -3.91 1.27 -2.29
C LEU A 59 -3.95 1.76 -0.84
N LEU A 60 -3.60 3.02 -0.58
CA LEU A 60 -3.71 3.61 0.75
C LEU A 60 -5.18 3.81 1.14
N ASP A 61 -6.00 4.34 0.21
CA ASP A 61 -7.45 4.49 0.40
C ASP A 61 -8.11 3.14 0.72
N TRP A 62 -7.72 2.07 0.01
CA TRP A 62 -8.19 0.72 0.31
C TRP A 62 -7.87 0.25 1.75
N LEU A 63 -6.68 0.58 2.25
CA LEU A 63 -6.32 0.26 3.64
C LEU A 63 -7.16 1.07 4.64
N ASP A 64 -7.37 2.37 4.37
CA ASP A 64 -8.18 3.25 5.21
C ASP A 64 -9.64 2.79 5.26
N ASP A 65 -10.22 2.42 4.12
CA ASP A 65 -11.58 1.84 4.04
C ASP A 65 -11.67 0.55 4.86
N THR A 66 -10.69 -0.35 4.70
CA THR A 66 -10.62 -1.61 5.46
C THR A 66 -10.51 -1.35 6.97
N TRP A 67 -9.78 -0.31 7.37
CA TRP A 67 -9.66 0.10 8.77
C TRP A 67 -10.96 0.62 9.35
N GLU A 68 -11.67 1.47 8.62
CA GLU A 68 -12.95 2.00 9.06
C GLU A 68 -14.01 0.89 9.15
N GLU A 69 -14.03 -0.09 8.22
CA GLU A 69 -14.89 -1.28 8.34
C GLU A 69 -14.61 -2.08 9.63
N ILE A 70 -13.34 -2.35 9.92
CA ILE A 70 -12.91 -3.08 11.12
C ILE A 70 -13.26 -2.32 12.41
N LYS A 71 -13.21 -0.98 12.38
CA LYS A 71 -13.48 -0.10 13.52
C LYS A 71 -14.97 0.06 13.77
N HIS A 72 -15.78 0.12 12.71
CA HIS A 72 -17.24 0.26 12.80
C HIS A 72 -17.97 -1.07 13.01
N GLY A 73 -17.27 -2.19 12.92
CA GLY A 73 -17.81 -3.52 13.18
C GLY A 73 -18.67 -3.98 12.02
N SER A 74 -18.06 -4.75 11.12
CA SER A 74 -18.77 -5.65 10.19
C SER A 74 -19.55 -6.72 10.96
#